data_AF-A0A917GXQ0-F1
#
_entry.id   AF-A0A917GXQ0-F1
#
_cell.length_a   1.000
_cell.length_b   1.000
_cell.length_c   1.000
_cell.angle_alpha   90.00
_cell.angle_beta   90.00
_cell.angle_gamma   90.00
#
_symmetry.space_group_name_H-M   'P 1'
#
loop_
_entity.id
_entity.type
_entity.pdbx_description
1 polymer ?
#
loop_
_entity_poly.entity_id
_entity_poly.type
_entity_poly.pdbx_seq_one_letter_code
_entity_poly.pdbx_strand_id
1 'polypeptide(L)'
;MNYENGCEYCMAAHSVIADRMSKVPKEVTDAIRNNTEIPDEKLKALSLFSKIMIEKRGYPSELDIENFLNVGYTKSHILGVVTGAAVKTMSNYTNHIFDIPVDKAFESRAWTKN
;
A
#
# COMPACT_ATOMS: atom_id res chain seq x y z
N MET A 1 -2.18 -1.64 -1.55
CA MET A 1 -2.04 -1.69 -3.02
C MET A 1 -1.14 -2.84 -3.46
N ASN A 2 0.18 -2.79 -3.24
CA ASN A 2 1.10 -3.89 -3.63
C ASN A 2 0.68 -5.25 -3.06
N TYR A 3 0.28 -5.28 -1.79
CA TYR A 3 -0.24 -6.47 -1.12
C TYR A 3 -1.46 -7.05 -1.86
N GLU A 4 -2.46 -6.20 -2.15
CA GLU A 4 -3.67 -6.61 -2.87
C GLU A 4 -3.36 -7.16 -4.26
N ASN A 5 -2.47 -6.48 -5.00
CA ASN A 5 -2.02 -6.94 -6.30
C ASN A 5 -1.04 -8.13 -6.23
N GLY A 6 -0.51 -8.49 -5.06
CA GLY A 6 0.46 -9.58 -4.90
C GLY A 6 1.78 -9.36 -5.66
N CYS A 7 2.29 -8.13 -5.72
CA CYS A 7 3.61 -7.87 -6.34
C CYS A 7 4.74 -8.05 -5.31
N GLU A 8 5.49 -9.14 -5.38
CA GLU A 8 6.59 -9.46 -4.46
C GLU A 8 7.72 -8.43 -4.51
N TYR A 9 8.21 -8.14 -5.72
CA TYR A 9 9.21 -7.10 -5.94
C TYR A 9 8.81 -5.76 -5.31
N CYS A 10 7.58 -5.34 -5.58
CA CYS A 10 7.06 -4.06 -5.13
C CYS A 10 6.85 -4.04 -3.62
N MET A 11 6.45 -5.16 -3.01
CA MET A 11 6.35 -5.29 -1.56
C MET A 11 7.72 -5.18 -0.90
N ALA A 12 8.75 -5.85 -1.43
CA ALA A 12 10.11 -5.76 -0.92
C ALA A 12 10.69 -4.33 -1.03
N ALA A 13 10.68 -3.77 -2.23
CA ALA A 13 11.24 -2.45 -2.51
C ALA A 13 10.58 -1.34 -1.68
N HIS A 14 9.23 -1.29 -1.69
CA HIS A 14 8.53 -0.22 -0.97
C HIS A 14 8.54 -0.39 0.54
N SER A 15 8.77 -1.59 1.07
CA SER A 15 8.99 -1.77 2.51
C SER A 15 10.32 -1.13 2.94
N VAL A 16 11.39 -1.34 2.18
CA VAL A 16 12.69 -0.68 2.46
C VAL A 16 12.59 0.83 2.35
N ILE A 17 11.92 1.34 1.30
CA ILE A 17 11.72 2.78 1.12
C ILE A 17 10.89 3.38 2.26
N ALA A 18 9.79 2.73 2.64
CA ALA A 18 8.92 3.20 3.72
C ALA A 18 9.68 3.26 5.06
N ASP A 19 10.39 2.20 5.42
CA ASP A 19 11.13 2.11 6.68
C ASP A 19 12.30 3.11 6.72
N ARG A 20 13.09 3.19 5.64
CA ARG A 20 14.39 3.90 5.67
C ARG A 20 14.31 5.34 5.19
N MET A 21 13.47 5.64 4.20
CA MET A 21 13.39 6.96 3.57
C MET A 21 12.21 7.75 4.12
N SER A 22 11.00 7.17 4.05
CA SER A 22 9.78 7.84 4.52
C SER A 22 9.62 7.80 6.05
N LYS A 23 10.47 7.04 6.75
CA LYS A 23 10.47 6.89 8.22
C LYS A 23 9.13 6.44 8.78
N VAL A 24 8.41 5.60 8.03
CA VAL A 24 7.20 4.95 8.54
C VAL A 24 7.65 3.98 9.65
N PRO A 25 7.00 3.99 10.83
CA PRO A 25 7.32 3.04 11.90
C PRO A 25 7.24 1.60 11.41
N LYS A 26 8.22 0.78 11.81
CA LYS A 26 8.39 -0.56 11.25
C LYS A 26 7.23 -1.48 11.61
N GLU A 27 6.64 -1.31 12.78
CA GLU A 27 5.43 -1.99 13.22
C GLU A 27 4.23 -1.74 12.29
N VAL A 28 4.13 -0.55 11.68
CA VAL A 28 3.08 -0.22 10.71
C VAL A 28 3.35 -0.91 9.39
N THR A 29 4.59 -0.87 8.88
CA THR A 29 4.92 -1.54 7.62
C THR A 29 4.83 -3.06 7.75
N ASP A 30 5.21 -3.63 8.90
CA ASP A 30 5.02 -5.04 9.22
C ASP A 30 3.53 -5.42 9.28
N ALA A 31 2.70 -4.59 9.91
CA ALA A 31 1.26 -4.82 9.94
C ALA A 31 0.63 -4.83 8.54
N ILE A 32 1.00 -3.88 7.68
CA ILE A 32 0.54 -3.84 6.27
C ILE A 32 1.01 -5.08 5.51
N ARG A 33 2.26 -5.50 5.69
CA ARG A 33 2.84 -6.66 5.00
C ARG A 33 2.20 -7.98 5.39
N ASN A 34 1.79 -8.09 6.65
CA ASN A 34 1.20 -9.30 7.22
C ASN A 34 -0.34 -9.27 7.20
N ASN A 35 -0.94 -8.18 6.70
CA ASN A 35 -2.38 -7.94 6.74
C ASN A 35 -2.96 -8.12 8.16
N THR A 36 -2.27 -7.55 9.14
CA THR A 36 -2.68 -7.49 10.54
C THR A 36 -3.07 -6.07 10.94
N GLU A 37 -3.55 -5.91 12.18
CA GLU A 37 -3.94 -4.61 12.72
C GLU A 37 -2.79 -3.60 12.67
N ILE A 38 -3.08 -2.40 12.16
CA ILE A 38 -2.14 -1.27 12.11
C ILE A 38 -2.38 -0.40 13.36
N PRO A 39 -1.36 -0.15 14.19
CA PRO A 39 -1.55 0.50 15.49
C PRO A 39 -1.89 1.99 15.41
N ASP A 40 -1.48 2.68 14.34
CA ASP A 40 -1.80 4.10 14.13
C ASP A 40 -3.14 4.23 13.38
N GLU A 41 -4.15 4.85 14.00
CA GLU A 41 -5.50 4.96 13.44
C GLU A 41 -5.53 5.69 12.09
N LYS A 42 -4.71 6.73 11.93
CA LYS A 42 -4.66 7.53 10.71
C LYS A 42 -4.01 6.74 9.57
N LEU A 43 -2.95 5.98 9.84
CA LEU A 43 -2.32 5.11 8.85
C LEU A 43 -3.16 3.87 8.56
N LYS A 44 -3.90 3.35 9.56
CA LYS A 44 -4.88 2.28 9.38
C LYS A 44 -5.97 2.70 8.39
N ALA A 45 -6.56 3.88 8.57
CA ALA A 45 -7.57 4.41 7.66
C ALA A 45 -7.04 4.60 6.22
N LEU A 46 -5.80 5.07 6.06
CA LEU A 46 -5.17 5.20 4.74
C LEU A 46 -4.92 3.85 4.08
N SER A 47 -4.44 2.87 4.84
CA SER A 47 -4.23 1.50 4.35
C SER A 47 -5.55 0.89 3.90
N LEU A 48 -6.60 0.99 4.72
CA LEU A 48 -7.93 0.49 4.42
C LEU A 48 -8.55 1.17 3.20
N PHE A 49 -8.51 2.50 3.13
CA PHE A 49 -9.04 3.22 1.97
C PHE A 49 -8.26 2.87 0.69
N SER A 50 -6.94 2.73 0.77
CA SER A 50 -6.11 2.27 -0.36
C SER A 50 -6.45 0.85 -0.81
N LYS A 51 -6.81 -0.04 0.12
CA LYS A 51 -7.29 -1.40 -0.19
C LYS A 51 -8.63 -1.36 -0.90
N ILE A 52 -9.60 -0.63 -0.36
CA ILE A 52 -10.94 -0.43 -0.94
C ILE A 52 -10.83 0.08 -2.38
N MET A 53 -9.96 1.06 -2.64
CA MET A 53 -9.78 1.61 -3.99
C MET A 53 -9.31 0.57 -5.01
N ILE A 54 -8.49 -0.40 -4.59
CA ILE A 54 -8.04 -1.48 -5.47
C ILE A 54 -9.13 -2.55 -5.62
N GLU A 55 -9.68 -3.05 -4.52
CA GLU A 55 -10.67 -4.13 -4.52
C GLU A 55 -11.96 -3.74 -5.24
N LYS A 56 -12.46 -2.52 -4.99
CA LYS A 56 -13.67 -1.98 -5.62
C LYS A 56 -13.39 -1.24 -6.93
N ARG A 57 -12.17 -1.34 -7.48
CA ARG A 57 -11.78 -0.71 -8.75
C ARG A 57 -12.12 0.79 -8.83
N GLY A 58 -11.87 1.51 -7.73
CA GLY A 58 -12.10 2.95 -7.65
C GLY A 58 -13.53 3.39 -7.36
N TYR A 59 -14.42 2.47 -6.96
CA TYR A 59 -15.79 2.77 -6.51
C TYR A 59 -15.93 2.61 -4.98
N PRO A 60 -15.36 3.52 -4.16
CA PRO A 60 -15.64 3.53 -2.73
C PRO A 60 -17.09 3.94 -2.46
N SER A 61 -17.67 3.45 -1.37
CA SER A 61 -18.96 3.94 -0.88
C SER A 61 -18.81 5.32 -0.22
N GLU A 62 -19.93 6.01 0.00
CA GLU A 62 -19.94 7.27 0.76
C GLU A 62 -19.36 7.08 2.17
N LEU A 63 -19.74 5.99 2.85
CA LEU A 63 -19.20 5.63 4.17
C LEU A 63 -17.67 5.40 4.14
N ASP A 64 -17.13 4.79 3.07
CA ASP A 64 -15.67 4.61 2.94
C ASP A 64 -14.95 5.96 2.84
N ILE A 65 -15.53 6.92 2.10
CA ILE A 65 -15.02 8.28 1.96
C ILE A 65 -15.12 9.02 3.30
N GLU A 66 -16.27 8.97 3.96
CA GLU A 66 -16.50 9.62 5.26
C GLU A 66 -15.52 9.11 6.31
N ASN A 67 -15.36 7.79 6.45
CA ASN A 67 -14.41 7.20 7.39
C ASN A 67 -12.98 7.67 7.16
N PHE A 68 -12.57 7.81 5.89
CA PHE A 68 -11.25 8.35 5.54
C PHE A 68 -11.11 9.83 5.92
N LEU A 69 -12.13 10.65 5.68
CA LEU A 69 -12.11 12.08 6.01
C LEU A 69 -12.20 12.33 7.52
N ASN A 70 -12.94 11.52 8.26
CA ASN A 70 -13.19 11.69 9.70
C ASN A 70 -11.92 11.56 10.56
N VAL A 71 -10.90 10.83 10.09
CA VAL A 71 -9.59 10.75 10.75
C VAL A 71 -8.62 11.87 10.34
N GLY A 72 -9.13 12.91 9.67
CA GLY A 72 -8.38 14.11 9.33
C GLY A 72 -7.63 14.06 8.00
N TYR A 73 -8.00 13.15 7.08
CA TYR A 73 -7.62 13.30 5.67
C TYR A 73 -8.57 14.26 4.95
N THR A 74 -8.21 14.61 3.72
CA THR A 74 -8.94 15.58 2.90
C THR A 74 -9.20 14.99 1.52
N LYS A 75 -10.06 15.65 0.73
CA LYS A 75 -10.29 15.27 -0.67
C LYS A 75 -9.01 15.30 -1.52
N SER A 76 -8.03 16.16 -1.20
CA SER A 76 -6.74 16.13 -1.89
C SER A 76 -5.94 14.87 -1.58
N HIS A 77 -6.03 14.32 -0.37
CA HIS A 77 -5.43 13.02 -0.05
C HIS A 77 -6.08 11.87 -0.84
N ILE A 78 -7.39 11.95 -1.13
CA ILE A 78 -8.07 10.97 -2.01
C ILE A 78 -7.44 10.97 -3.41
N LEU A 79 -7.16 12.16 -3.97
CA LEU A 79 -6.45 12.26 -5.27
C LEU A 79 -5.05 11.64 -5.21
N GLY A 80 -4.36 11.77 -4.07
CA GLY A 80 -3.10 11.10 -3.79
C GLY A 80 -3.23 9.57 -3.82
N VAL A 81 -4.28 9.02 -3.21
CA VAL A 81 -4.57 7.57 -3.24
C VAL A 81 -4.89 7.10 -4.66
N VAL A 82 -5.68 7.86 -5.44
CA VAL A 82 -5.97 7.54 -6.86
C VAL A 82 -4.67 7.51 -7.67
N THR A 83 -3.82 8.51 -7.49
CA THR A 83 -2.52 8.59 -8.18
C THR A 83 -1.62 7.41 -7.79
N GLY A 84 -1.54 7.10 -6.50
CA GLY A 84 -0.81 5.94 -5.99
C GLY A 84 -1.33 4.64 -6.59
N ALA A 85 -2.66 4.47 -6.68
CA ALA A 85 -3.28 3.30 -7.28
C ALA A 85 -2.90 3.15 -8.76
N ALA A 86 -2.96 4.23 -9.55
CA ALA A 86 -2.57 4.20 -10.95
C ALA A 86 -1.10 3.80 -11.14
N VAL A 87 -0.19 4.44 -10.41
CA VAL A 87 1.26 4.15 -10.48
C VAL A 87 1.55 2.72 -10.03
N LYS A 88 0.93 2.26 -8.95
CA LYS A 88 1.17 0.90 -8.44
C LYS A 88 0.53 -0.15 -9.32
N THR A 89 -0.63 0.05 -9.90
CA THR A 89 -1.21 -0.87 -10.89
C THR A 89 -0.25 -1.06 -12.07
N MET A 90 0.21 0.03 -12.70
CA MET A 90 1.18 -0.04 -13.80
C MET A 90 2.48 -0.75 -13.39
N SER A 91 3.05 -0.35 -12.25
CA SER A 91 4.30 -0.93 -11.73
C SER A 91 4.16 -2.41 -11.36
N ASN A 92 3.07 -2.80 -10.69
CA ASN A 92 2.84 -4.18 -10.25
C ASN A 92 2.69 -5.08 -11.47
N TYR A 93 1.86 -4.69 -12.44
CA TYR A 93 1.63 -5.49 -13.64
C TYR A 93 2.91 -5.66 -14.46
N THR A 94 3.72 -4.60 -14.58
CA THR A 94 5.03 -4.70 -15.22
C THR A 94 5.91 -5.74 -14.51
N ASN A 95 6.00 -5.69 -13.18
CA ASN A 95 6.83 -6.64 -12.43
C ASN A 95 6.30 -8.09 -12.53
N HIS A 96 4.98 -8.28 -12.56
CA HIS A 96 4.38 -9.61 -12.77
C HIS A 96 4.67 -10.18 -14.15
N ILE A 97 4.51 -9.37 -15.21
CA ILE A 97 4.69 -9.80 -16.60
C ILE A 97 6.14 -10.20 -16.88
N PHE A 98 7.09 -9.48 -16.29
CA PHE A 98 8.51 -9.68 -16.54
C PHE A 98 9.23 -10.50 -15.46
N ASP A 99 8.52 -10.99 -14.44
CA ASP A 99 9.04 -11.78 -13.32
C ASP A 99 10.34 -11.20 -12.74
N ILE A 100 10.29 -9.90 -12.43
CA ILE A 100 11.48 -9.14 -12.03
C ILE A 100 11.97 -9.64 -10.67
N PRO A 101 13.21 -10.16 -10.55
CA PRO A 101 13.73 -10.64 -9.29
C PRO A 101 13.98 -9.48 -8.33
N VAL A 102 13.83 -9.73 -7.03
CA VAL A 102 14.12 -8.75 -5.98
C VAL A 102 15.61 -8.40 -5.98
N ASP A 103 15.94 -7.11 -6.10
CA ASP A 103 17.32 -6.65 -5.97
C ASP A 103 17.87 -6.90 -4.56
N LYS A 104 19.19 -7.14 -4.46
CA LYS A 104 19.91 -7.29 -3.17
C LYS A 104 19.65 -6.15 -2.19
N ALA A 105 19.46 -4.94 -2.69
CA ALA A 105 19.16 -3.77 -1.87
C ALA A 105 17.83 -3.89 -1.08
N PHE A 106 16.91 -4.74 -1.56
CA PHE A 106 15.56 -4.91 -1.01
C PHE A 106 15.35 -6.27 -0.32
N GLU A 107 16.29 -7.22 -0.44
CA GLU A 107 16.21 -8.57 0.13
C GLU A 107 15.90 -8.59 1.64
N SER A 108 16.39 -7.60 2.41
CA SER A 108 16.09 -7.47 3.85
C SER A 108 14.60 -7.35 4.18
N ARG A 109 13.76 -7.07 3.19
CA ARG A 109 12.30 -7.01 3.29
C ARG A 109 11.61 -7.88 2.23
N ALA A 110 12.26 -8.96 1.78
CA ALA A 110 11.64 -9.96 0.91
C ALA A 110 10.25 -10.37 1.43
N TRP A 111 9.33 -10.64 0.51
CA TRP A 111 7.93 -10.89 0.83
C TRP A 111 7.32 -11.82 -0.20
N THR A 112 6.47 -12.73 0.28
CA THR A 112 5.68 -13.66 -0.52
C THR A 112 4.25 -13.55 -0.02
N LYS A 113 3.28 -13.62 -0.95
CA LYS A 113 1.86 -13.62 -0.55
C LYS A 113 1.52 -14.97 0.05
N ASN A 114 1.05 -14.99 1.29
CA ASN A 114 0.49 -16.19 1.93
C ASN A 114 -0.87 -16.54 1.34
#